data_AF-A0A7C0WLQ5-F1
#
_entry.id   AF-A0A7C0WLQ5-F1
#
_cell.length_a   1.000
_cell.length_b   1.000
_cell.length_c   1.000
_cell.angle_alpha   90.00
_cell.angle_beta   90.00
_cell.angle_gamma   90.00
#
_symmetry.space_group_name_H-M   'P 1'
#
loop_
_entity.id
_entity.type
_entity.pdbx_description
1 polymer ?
#
loop_
_entity_poly.entity_id
_entity_poly.type
_entity_poly.pdbx_seq_one_letter_code
_entity_poly.pdbx_strand_id
1 'polypeptide(L)'
;METCRMKVTVLGCGMVGSAMAIDLAKDKNLSVTVIDKNREALEKTAKKVDLNTKQADLSDLTGIPELISDADLIVGAVPGFMGFQTVKKTI
;
A
#
# COMPACT_ATOMS: atom_id res chain seq x y z
N MET A 1 -5.94 26.30 -4.64
CA MET A 1 -6.86 25.17 -4.90
C MET A 1 -6.13 23.93 -4.42
N GLU A 2 -6.55 23.34 -3.30
CA GLU A 2 -6.12 21.98 -2.95
C GLU A 2 -6.62 21.06 -4.06
N THR A 3 -5.71 20.49 -4.84
CA THR A 3 -6.05 19.36 -5.70
C THR A 3 -6.29 18.17 -4.77
N CYS A 4 -7.55 17.77 -4.60
CA CYS A 4 -7.89 16.57 -3.84
C CYS A 4 -7.28 15.36 -4.57
N ARG A 5 -6.18 14.82 -4.02
CA ARG A 5 -5.55 13.61 -4.55
C ARG A 5 -6.25 12.39 -3.97
N MET A 6 -6.60 11.42 -4.80
CA MET A 6 -7.15 10.15 -4.36
C MET A 6 -6.07 9.36 -3.62
N LYS A 7 -6.37 8.90 -2.41
CA LYS A 7 -5.44 8.15 -1.55
C LYS A 7 -5.51 6.67 -1.87
N VAL A 8 -4.39 6.11 -2.33
CA VAL A 8 -4.28 4.69 -2.70
C VAL A 8 -3.31 3.99 -1.77
N THR A 9 -3.77 2.93 -1.10
CA THR A 9 -2.93 2.11 -0.23
C THR A 9 -2.65 0.76 -0.87
N VAL A 10 -1.38 0.45 -1.12
CA VAL A 10 -0.92 -0.84 -1.61
C VAL A 10 -0.47 -1.71 -0.43
N LEU A 11 -1.16 -2.82 -0.21
CA LEU A 11 -0.84 -3.79 0.83
C LEU A 11 0.14 -4.83 0.28
N GLY A 12 1.43 -4.63 0.55
CA GLY A 12 2.54 -5.46 0.10
C GLY A 12 3.53 -4.68 -0.77
N CYS A 13 4.83 -4.82 -0.46
CA CYS A 13 5.97 -4.21 -1.16
C CYS A 13 6.91 -5.27 -1.76
N GLY A 14 6.37 -6.46 -2.10
CA GLY A 14 7.09 -7.51 -2.83
C GLY A 14 7.33 -7.15 -4.31
N MET A 15 7.65 -8.15 -5.13
CA MET A 15 7.94 -7.93 -6.56
C MET A 15 6.80 -7.22 -7.30
N VAL A 16 5.56 -7.68 -7.10
CA VAL A 16 4.38 -7.13 -7.78
C VAL A 16 3.90 -5.85 -7.11
N GLY A 17 3.76 -5.84 -5.78
CA GLY A 17 3.27 -4.68 -5.03
C GLY A 17 4.15 -3.44 -5.19
N SER A 18 5.48 -3.60 -5.17
CA SER A 18 6.38 -2.47 -5.42
C SER A 18 6.28 -1.93 -6.85
N ALA A 19 6.13 -2.80 -7.86
CA ALA A 19 5.96 -2.38 -9.25
C ALA A 19 4.64 -1.61 -9.45
N MET A 20 3.54 -2.08 -8.86
CA MET A 20 2.25 -1.38 -8.87
C MET A 20 2.34 -0.03 -8.17
N ALA A 21 2.94 0.03 -6.97
CA ALA A 21 3.10 1.28 -6.23
C ALA A 21 3.92 2.32 -7.01
N ILE A 22 5.01 1.87 -7.67
CA ILE A 22 5.84 2.73 -8.53
C ILE A 22 5.07 3.28 -9.71
N ASP A 23 4.23 2.46 -10.34
CA ASP A 23 3.47 2.90 -11.51
C ASP A 23 2.35 3.87 -11.14
N LEU A 24 1.58 3.55 -10.09
CA LEU A 24 0.52 4.42 -9.56
C LEU A 24 1.07 5.79 -9.10
N ALA A 25 2.26 5.82 -8.49
CA ALA A 25 2.87 7.06 -8.02
C ALA A 25 3.29 8.03 -9.14
N LYS A 26 3.28 7.60 -10.41
CA LYS A 26 3.52 8.50 -11.55
C LYS A 26 2.32 9.40 -11.83
N ASP A 27 1.12 9.00 -11.43
CA ASP A 27 -0.08 9.83 -11.57
C ASP A 27 -0.13 10.85 -10.43
N LYS A 28 -0.04 12.14 -10.78
CA LYS A 28 -0.04 13.26 -9.83
C LYS A 28 -1.38 13.46 -9.12
N ASN A 29 -2.45 12.84 -9.60
CA ASN A 29 -3.75 12.85 -8.95
C ASN A 29 -3.86 11.81 -7.83
N LEU A 30 -2.88 10.91 -7.70
CA LEU A 30 -2.85 9.88 -6.67
C LEU A 30 -1.87 10.25 -5.55
N SER A 31 -2.23 9.92 -4.32
CA SER A 31 -1.33 9.89 -3.18
C SER A 31 -1.16 8.44 -2.76
N VAL A 32 -0.03 7.84 -3.13
CA VAL A 32 0.22 6.40 -2.95
C VAL A 32 0.94 6.15 -1.62
N THR A 33 0.43 5.19 -0.86
CA THR A 33 1.08 4.63 0.33
C THR A 33 1.32 3.15 0.12
N VAL A 34 2.53 2.65 0.36
CA VAL A 34 2.82 1.20 0.35
C VAL A 34 3.11 0.70 1.75
N ILE A 35 2.52 -0.45 2.11
CA ILE A 35 2.64 -1.06 3.43
C ILE A 35 3.27 -2.44 3.32
N ASP A 36 4.33 -2.70 4.07
CA ASP A 36 4.97 -4.02 4.14
C ASP A 36 5.77 -4.18 5.46
N LYS A 37 6.07 -5.41 5.86
CA LYS A 37 6.91 -5.68 7.03
C LYS A 37 8.40 -5.47 6.74
N ASN A 38 8.80 -5.63 5.49
CA ASN A 38 10.18 -5.54 5.05
C ASN A 38 10.56 -4.07 4.81
N ARG A 39 11.25 -3.47 5.80
CA ARG A 39 11.72 -2.09 5.73
C ARG A 39 12.64 -1.82 4.53
N GLU A 40 13.49 -2.77 4.16
CA GLU A 40 14.43 -2.61 3.05
C GLU A 40 13.69 -2.51 1.71
N ALA A 41 12.62 -3.29 1.53
CA ALA A 41 11.77 -3.22 0.34
C ALA A 41 11.07 -1.86 0.22
N LEU A 42 10.57 -1.33 1.34
CA LEU A 42 9.96 0.00 1.41
C LEU A 42 10.96 1.09 1.04
N GLU A 43 12.14 1.09 1.67
CA GLU A 43 13.21 2.06 1.41
C GLU A 43 13.67 2.02 -0.06
N LYS A 44 13.85 0.81 -0.63
CA LYS A 44 14.20 0.64 -2.04
C LYS A 44 13.15 1.19 -2.99
N THR A 45 11.88 1.11 -2.62
CA THR A 45 10.76 1.58 -3.44
C THR A 45 10.60 3.10 -3.36
N ALA A 46 10.67 3.67 -2.16
CA ALA A 46 10.63 5.12 -1.93
C ALA A 46 11.81 5.88 -2.56
N LYS A 47 12.94 5.22 -2.81
CA LYS A 47 14.07 5.82 -3.55
C LYS A 47 13.80 6.01 -5.05
N LYS A 48 12.78 5.34 -5.62
CA LYS A 48 12.51 5.36 -7.07
C LYS A 48 11.51 6.41 -7.48
N VAL A 49 10.53 6.70 -6.63
CA VAL A 49 9.41 7.62 -6.89
C VAL A 49 8.96 8.25 -5.57
N ASP A 50 8.30 9.42 -5.66
CA ASP A 50 7.69 10.07 -4.50
C ASP A 50 6.41 9.34 -4.09
N LEU A 51 6.48 8.59 -2.98
CA LEU A 51 5.35 7.91 -2.36
C LEU A 51 5.54 7.75 -0.85
N ASN A 52 4.46 7.51 -0.14
CA ASN A 52 4.48 7.25 1.30
C ASN A 52 4.77 5.78 1.58
N THR A 53 5.46 5.50 2.69
CA THR A 53 5.70 4.12 3.14
C THR A 53 5.24 3.96 4.59
N LYS A 54 4.73 2.78 4.94
CA LYS A 54 4.40 2.42 6.31
C LYS A 54 4.85 1.00 6.59
N GLN A 55 5.64 0.80 7.64
CA GLN A 55 6.08 -0.53 8.02
C GLN A 55 5.01 -1.19 8.91
N ALA A 56 4.48 -2.34 8.50
CA ALA A 56 3.53 -3.12 9.29
C ALA A 56 3.53 -4.59 8.84
N ASP A 57 3.28 -5.52 9.76
CA ASP A 57 3.08 -6.92 9.42
C ASP A 57 1.64 -7.20 9.00
N LEU A 58 1.42 -7.36 7.69
CA LEU A 58 0.10 -7.65 7.12
C LEU A 58 -0.40 -9.07 7.41
N SER A 59 0.42 -9.94 8.03
CA SER A 59 -0.05 -11.22 8.58
C SER A 59 -0.76 -11.06 9.92
N ASP A 60 -0.53 -9.95 10.62
CA ASP A 60 -1.35 -9.53 11.74
C ASP A 60 -2.57 -8.75 11.22
N LEU A 61 -3.67 -9.46 11.08
CA LEU A 61 -4.91 -8.95 10.52
C LEU A 61 -5.66 -7.98 11.46
N THR A 62 -5.20 -7.78 12.70
CA THR A 62 -5.88 -6.93 13.68
C THR A 62 -5.73 -5.44 13.37
N GLY A 63 -4.58 -5.02 12.84
CA GLY A 63 -4.28 -3.61 12.54
C GLY A 63 -4.65 -3.16 11.12
N ILE A 64 -5.21 -4.05 10.28
CA ILE A 64 -5.55 -3.71 8.88
C ILE A 64 -6.54 -2.54 8.79
N PRO A 65 -7.65 -2.48 9.58
CA PRO A 65 -8.61 -1.38 9.50
C PRO A 65 -7.98 0.00 9.74
N GLU A 66 -7.11 0.13 10.73
CA GLU A 66 -6.41 1.38 11.03
C GLU A 66 -5.41 1.75 9.93
N LEU A 67 -4.74 0.75 9.35
CA LEU A 67 -3.76 0.94 8.27
C LEU A 67 -4.38 1.49 6.99
N ILE A 68 -5.66 1.18 6.73
CA ILE A 68 -6.37 1.54 5.50
C ILE A 68 -7.46 2.61 5.71
N SER A 69 -7.67 3.06 6.94
CA SER A 69 -8.78 3.96 7.33
C SER A 69 -8.87 5.25 6.50
N ASP A 70 -7.74 5.77 6.04
CA ASP A 70 -7.65 6.99 5.23
C ASP A 70 -7.60 6.73 3.72
N ALA A 71 -7.71 5.48 3.25
CA ALA A 71 -7.57 5.14 1.83
C ALA A 71 -8.91 5.22 1.10
N ASP A 72 -8.89 5.81 -0.10
CA ASP A 72 -10.03 5.79 -1.04
C ASP A 72 -10.03 4.49 -1.87
N LEU A 73 -8.85 3.91 -2.10
CA LEU A 73 -8.65 2.65 -2.82
C LEU A 73 -7.57 1.82 -2.15
N ILE A 74 -7.82 0.52 -2.03
CA ILE A 74 -6.87 -0.46 -1.48
C ILE A 74 -6.49 -1.44 -2.59
N VAL A 75 -5.19 -1.63 -2.80
CA VAL A 75 -4.64 -2.62 -3.72
C VAL A 75 -4.05 -3.76 -2.91
N GLY A 76 -4.67 -4.94 -2.98
CA GLY A 76 -4.17 -6.15 -2.34
C GLY A 76 -3.03 -6.78 -3.14
N ALA A 77 -1.80 -6.66 -2.66
CA ALA A 77 -0.60 -7.26 -3.24
C ALA A 77 0.12 -8.20 -2.25
N VAL A 78 -0.66 -8.89 -1.42
CA VAL A 78 -0.21 -9.89 -0.43
C VAL A 78 -0.15 -11.30 -1.05
N PRO A 79 0.52 -12.27 -0.42
CA PRO A 79 0.49 -13.67 -0.86
C PRO A 79 -0.92 -14.24 -0.98
N GLY A 80 -1.15 -15.10 -1.97
CA GLY A 80 -2.49 -15.62 -2.29
C GLY A 80 -3.21 -16.32 -1.12
N PHE A 81 -2.46 -17.00 -0.24
CA PHE A 81 -3.04 -17.66 0.94
C PHE A 81 -3.60 -16.67 1.98
N MET A 82 -3.16 -15.40 1.95
CA MET A 82 -3.62 -14.33 2.84
C MET A 82 -4.74 -13.50 2.23
N GLY A 83 -4.79 -13.41 0.88
CA GLY A 83 -5.60 -12.44 0.16
C GLY A 83 -7.06 -12.39 0.57
N PHE A 84 -7.72 -13.55 0.72
CA PHE A 84 -9.13 -13.59 1.12
C PHE A 84 -9.38 -13.02 2.52
N GLN A 85 -8.49 -13.31 3.48
CA GLN A 85 -8.62 -12.79 4.84
C GLN A 85 -8.31 -11.29 4.89
N THR A 86 -7.34 -10.83 4.09
CA THR A 86 -7.07 -9.39 3.93
C THR A 86 -8.31 -8.66 3.42
N VAL A 87 -8.95 -9.15 2.36
CA VAL A 87 -10.18 -8.53 1.82
C VAL A 87 -11.30 -8.48 2.86
N LYS A 88 -11.51 -9.55 3.64
CA LYS A 88 -12.51 -9.56 4.73
C LYS A 88 -12.29 -8.49 5.79
N LYS A 89 -11.06 -7.99 5.95
CA LYS A 89 -10.71 -6.94 6.90
C LYS A 89 -10.79 -5.54 6.30
N THR A 90 -11.03 -5.43 4.99
CA THR A 90 -11.12 -4.15 4.28
C THR A 90 -12.55 -3.76 3.91
N ILE A 91 -13.54 -4.61 4.17
CA ILE A 91 -14.97 -4.39 3.88
C ILE A 91 -15.81 -4.45 5.15
#